data_AF-A0A7V0U4V8-F1
#
_entry.id   AF-A0A7V0U4V8-F1
#
_cell.length_a   1.000
_cell.length_b   1.000
_cell.length_c   1.000
_cell.angle_alpha   90.00
_cell.angle_beta   90.00
_cell.angle_gamma   90.00
#
_symmetry.space_group_name_H-M   'P 1'
#
loop_
_entity.id
_entity.type
_entity.pdbx_description
1 polymer ?
#
loop_
_entity_poly.entity_id
_entity_poly.type
_entity_poly.pdbx_seq_one_letter_code
_entity_poly.pdbx_strand_id
1 'polypeptide(L)'
;MTQLLRQTWIETKLFLRGLDNLFWTLAFPVFLVVLYGLIYGDMVWDEYGMRAFEYTLPGIVVMALMVTGIMHTAIGFAEDREKGVFRRLSLTPLRPAALLGGQLLHRYGLVLVQASLILTLGSLAFGARVGGRWIELWIVITGGALCFLSLGFLLAGMVRS
;
A
#
# COMPACT_ATOMS: atom_id res chain seq x y z
N MET A 1 3.57 -22.31 -14.44
CA MET A 1 3.45 -21.04 -13.70
C MET A 1 3.46 -19.90 -14.71
N THR A 2 2.33 -19.20 -14.84
CA THR A 2 2.11 -18.12 -15.83
C THR A 2 3.14 -16.99 -15.65
N GLN A 3 3.59 -16.36 -16.75
CA GLN A 3 4.61 -15.30 -16.71
C GLN A 3 4.28 -14.18 -15.69
N LEU A 4 3.00 -13.84 -15.53
CA LEU A 4 2.48 -12.87 -14.57
C LEU A 4 2.83 -13.19 -13.11
N LEU A 5 2.62 -14.45 -12.68
CA LEU A 5 2.88 -14.87 -11.30
C LEU A 5 4.38 -14.83 -10.99
N ARG A 6 5.22 -15.20 -11.95
CA ARG A 6 6.67 -15.11 -11.81
C ARG A 6 7.11 -13.66 -11.65
N GLN A 7 6.57 -12.74 -12.46
CA GLN A 7 6.89 -11.32 -12.32
C GLN A 7 6.49 -10.79 -10.95
N THR A 8 5.24 -11.05 -10.54
CA THR A 8 4.72 -10.62 -9.22
C THR A 8 5.60 -11.13 -8.07
N TRP A 9 6.06 -12.38 -8.16
CA TRP A 9 6.96 -12.97 -7.18
C TRP A 9 8.33 -12.29 -7.15
N ILE A 10 8.89 -11.97 -8.31
CA ILE A 10 10.17 -11.26 -8.41
C ILE A 10 10.06 -9.88 -7.78
N GLU A 11 9.04 -9.10 -8.12
CA GLU A 11 8.79 -7.77 -7.53
C GLU A 11 8.67 -7.86 -6.01
N THR A 12 7.88 -8.83 -5.52
CA THR A 12 7.73 -9.07 -4.08
C THR A 12 9.05 -9.40 -3.41
N LYS A 13 9.88 -10.24 -4.04
CA LYS A 13 11.19 -10.60 -3.52
C LYS A 13 12.18 -9.42 -3.52
N LEU A 14 12.12 -8.56 -4.54
CA LEU A 14 12.92 -7.34 -4.61
C LEU A 14 12.51 -6.37 -3.50
N PHE A 15 11.20 -6.17 -3.31
CA PHE A 15 10.66 -5.36 -2.23
C PHE A 15 11.11 -5.88 -0.86
N LEU A 16 10.97 -7.17 -0.59
CA LEU A 16 11.38 -7.79 0.67
C LEU A 16 12.90 -7.72 0.94
N ARG A 17 13.72 -7.45 -0.09
CA ARG A 17 15.16 -7.26 0.05
C ARG A 17 15.55 -5.81 0.31
N GLY A 18 14.68 -4.86 -0.02
CA GLY A 18 14.89 -3.43 0.25
C GLY A 18 14.43 -3.10 1.66
N LEU A 19 15.36 -3.12 2.63
CA LEU A 19 15.05 -2.77 4.02
C LEU A 19 14.46 -1.36 4.16
N ASP A 20 14.97 -0.41 3.38
CA ASP A 20 14.45 0.97 3.35
C ASP A 20 12.98 1.02 2.91
N ASN A 21 12.65 0.34 1.81
CA ASN A 21 11.27 0.24 1.31
C ASN A 21 10.35 -0.42 2.35
N LEU A 22 10.80 -1.50 3.01
CA LEU A 22 10.04 -2.17 4.06
C LEU A 22 9.78 -1.26 5.25
N PHE A 23 10.78 -0.48 5.67
CA PHE A 23 10.67 0.43 6.78
C PHE A 23 9.60 1.52 6.50
N TRP A 24 9.73 2.23 5.39
CA TRP A 24 8.79 3.31 5.05
C TRP A 24 7.38 2.79 4.74
N THR A 25 7.28 1.60 4.16
CA THR A 25 6.00 1.03 3.78
C THR A 25 5.28 0.36 4.96
N LEU A 26 5.97 -0.39 5.81
CA LEU A 26 5.32 -1.17 6.88
C LEU A 26 5.59 -0.56 8.26
N ALA A 27 6.83 -0.22 8.58
CA ALA A 27 7.17 0.25 9.93
C ALA A 27 6.58 1.64 10.21
N PHE A 28 6.57 2.55 9.23
CA PHE A 28 6.06 3.90 9.43
C PHE A 28 4.55 3.96 9.71
N PRO A 29 3.66 3.29 8.94
CA PRO A 29 2.23 3.26 9.31
C PRO A 29 1.97 2.57 10.65
N VAL A 30 2.72 1.51 10.98
CA VAL A 30 2.63 0.85 12.29
C VAL A 30 3.04 1.81 13.42
N PHE A 31 4.14 2.54 13.23
CA PHE A 31 4.57 3.56 14.18
C PHE A 31 3.48 4.61 14.39
N LEU A 32 2.79 5.05 13.33
CA LEU A 32 1.67 5.99 13.47
C LEU A 32 0.49 5.41 14.23
N VAL A 33 0.12 4.15 13.97
CA VAL A 33 -0.93 3.46 14.74
C VAL A 33 -0.55 3.42 16.22
N VAL A 34 0.69 3.07 16.54
CA VAL A 34 1.16 3.02 17.92
C VAL A 34 1.18 4.41 18.55
N LEU A 35 1.74 5.40 17.86
CA LEU A 35 1.82 6.78 18.33
C LEU A 35 0.42 7.35 18.61
N TYR A 36 -0.49 7.26 17.64
CA TYR A 36 -1.86 7.75 17.80
C TYR A 36 -2.65 6.93 18.82
N GLY A 37 -2.42 5.63 18.91
CA GLY A 37 -3.05 4.78 19.92
C GLY A 37 -2.59 5.13 21.33
N LEU A 38 -1.30 5.44 21.52
CA LEU A 38 -0.78 5.87 22.82
C LEU A 38 -1.24 7.28 23.21
N ILE A 39 -1.37 8.19 22.24
CA ILE A 39 -1.82 9.57 22.50
C ILE A 39 -3.34 9.61 22.73
N TYR A 40 -4.12 8.96 21.86
CA TYR A 40 -5.57 9.13 21.75
C TYR A 40 -6.40 7.91 22.16
N GLY A 41 -5.77 6.81 22.60
CA GLY A 41 -6.46 5.54 22.87
C GLY A 41 -7.60 5.64 23.88
N ASP A 42 -7.38 6.41 24.95
CA ASP A 42 -8.36 6.62 26.03
C ASP A 42 -9.16 7.92 25.86
N MET A 43 -8.86 8.74 24.84
CA MET A 43 -9.58 9.98 24.58
C MET A 43 -10.90 9.69 23.87
N VAL A 44 -12.01 10.11 24.48
CA VAL A 44 -13.34 10.11 23.86
C VAL A 44 -13.62 11.52 23.38
N TRP A 45 -14.01 11.65 22.11
CA TRP A 45 -14.49 12.93 21.59
C TRP A 45 -15.97 13.05 21.88
N ASP A 46 -16.32 13.89 22.86
CA ASP A 46 -17.69 14.09 23.34
C ASP A 46 -18.66 14.52 22.22
N GLU A 47 -18.17 15.23 21.20
CA GLU A 47 -18.96 15.67 20.04
C GLU A 47 -19.44 14.49 19.16
N TYR A 48 -18.67 13.40 19.11
CA TYR A 48 -18.96 12.24 18.26
C TYR A 48 -19.32 10.97 19.05
N GLY A 49 -19.20 11.00 20.38
CA GLY A 49 -19.44 9.84 21.24
C GLY A 49 -18.54 8.63 20.94
N MET A 50 -17.41 8.85 20.26
CA MET A 50 -16.49 7.82 19.78
C MET A 50 -15.07 8.09 20.25
N ARG A 51 -14.25 7.03 20.31
CA ARG A 51 -12.84 7.19 20.67
C ARG A 51 -12.12 7.92 19.54
N ALA A 52 -11.29 8.90 19.90
CA ALA A 52 -10.50 9.70 18.96
C ALA A 52 -9.61 8.82 18.05
N PHE A 53 -9.09 7.73 18.61
CA PHE A 53 -8.34 6.74 17.86
C PHE A 53 -9.17 6.02 16.79
N GLU A 54 -10.42 5.67 17.07
CA GLU A 54 -11.32 5.00 16.10
C GLU A 54 -11.65 5.91 14.91
N TYR A 55 -11.72 7.22 15.13
CA TYR A 55 -11.89 8.20 14.07
C TYR A 55 -10.63 8.32 13.19
N THR A 56 -9.44 8.22 13.82
CA THR A 56 -8.17 8.46 13.13
C THR A 56 -7.67 7.23 12.35
N LEU A 57 -7.96 6.02 12.84
CA LEU A 57 -7.52 4.75 12.25
C LEU A 57 -7.80 4.62 10.74
N PRO A 58 -9.02 4.88 10.22
CA PRO A 58 -9.27 4.82 8.77
C PRO A 58 -8.47 5.87 7.99
N GLY A 59 -8.17 7.04 8.59
CA GLY A 59 -7.30 8.04 7.99
C GLY A 59 -5.87 7.53 7.80
N ILE A 60 -5.33 6.80 8.79
CA ILE A 60 -4.01 6.16 8.69
C ILE A 60 -3.99 5.11 7.57
N VAL A 61 -5.05 4.30 7.44
CA VAL A 61 -5.20 3.33 6.35
C VAL A 61 -5.17 4.06 5.00
N VAL A 62 -6.04 5.06 4.79
CA VAL A 62 -6.13 5.80 3.52
C VAL A 62 -4.80 6.48 3.18
N MET A 63 -4.11 7.06 4.17
CA MET A 63 -2.80 7.66 3.95
C MET A 63 -1.77 6.63 3.50
N ALA A 64 -1.67 5.47 4.16
CA ALA A 64 -0.75 4.41 3.77
C ALA A 64 -1.03 3.92 2.33
N LEU A 65 -2.32 3.72 2.01
CA LEU A 65 -2.79 3.36 0.68
C LEU A 65 -2.38 4.39 -0.38
N MET A 66 -2.53 5.68 -0.08
CA MET A 66 -2.21 6.78 -0.99
C MET A 66 -0.70 6.87 -1.23
N VAL A 67 0.11 6.80 -0.17
CA VAL A 67 1.58 6.88 -0.28
C VAL A 67 2.11 5.70 -1.09
N THR A 68 1.66 4.48 -0.80
CA THR A 68 2.05 3.31 -1.59
C THR A 68 1.53 3.38 -3.02
N GLY A 69 0.24 3.68 -3.18
CA GLY A 69 -0.45 3.65 -4.46
C GLY A 69 0.07 4.70 -5.44
N ILE A 70 0.39 5.90 -4.95
CA ILE A 70 0.86 7.03 -5.77
C ILE A 70 2.37 7.15 -5.73
N MET A 71 2.95 7.43 -4.56
CA MET A 71 4.36 7.84 -4.44
C MET A 71 5.30 6.67 -4.70
N HIS A 72 5.17 5.55 -3.98
CA HIS A 72 6.03 4.38 -4.22
C HIS A 72 5.86 3.83 -5.64
N THR A 73 4.63 3.91 -6.18
CA THR A 73 4.35 3.51 -7.55
C THR A 73 5.10 4.36 -8.57
N ALA A 74 4.98 5.69 -8.47
CA ALA A 74 5.57 6.63 -9.41
C ALA A 74 7.10 6.65 -9.31
N ILE A 75 7.63 6.77 -8.09
CA ILE A 75 9.08 6.83 -7.83
C ILE A 75 9.73 5.51 -8.24
N GLY A 76 9.21 4.36 -7.79
CA GLY A 76 9.80 3.07 -8.13
C GLY A 76 9.79 2.79 -9.63
N PHE A 77 8.75 3.23 -10.35
CA PHE A 77 8.71 3.09 -11.80
C PHE A 77 9.72 4.01 -12.51
N ALA A 78 9.89 5.25 -12.04
CA ALA A 78 10.91 6.16 -12.55
C ALA A 78 12.33 5.61 -12.32
N GLU A 79 12.61 5.08 -11.12
CA GLU A 79 13.89 4.45 -10.82
C GLU A 79 14.20 3.23 -11.70
N ASP A 80 13.22 2.35 -11.92
CA ASP A 80 13.38 1.20 -12.80
C ASP A 80 13.70 1.62 -14.24
N ARG A 81 13.12 2.74 -14.68
CA ARG A 81 13.37 3.34 -15.99
C ARG A 81 14.79 3.92 -16.07
N GLU A 82 15.21 4.71 -15.09
CA GLU A 82 16.56 5.28 -15.01
C GLU A 82 17.65 4.21 -14.96
N LYS A 83 17.42 3.15 -14.17
CA LYS A 83 18.32 1.99 -14.07
C LYS A 83 18.31 1.11 -15.31
N GLY A 84 17.50 1.42 -16.33
CA GLY A 84 17.37 0.68 -17.58
C GLY A 84 16.79 -0.72 -17.41
N VAL A 85 16.05 -0.99 -16.33
CA VAL A 85 15.45 -2.31 -16.03
C VAL A 85 14.50 -2.71 -17.15
N PHE A 86 13.61 -1.81 -17.57
CA PHE A 86 12.67 -2.07 -18.66
C PHE A 86 13.35 -2.37 -20.00
N ARG A 87 14.48 -1.70 -20.29
CA ARG A 87 15.28 -1.94 -21.51
C ARG A 87 15.97 -3.30 -21.49
N ARG A 88 16.39 -3.78 -20.33
CA ARG A 88 16.93 -5.15 -20.18
C ARG A 88 15.82 -6.19 -20.31
N LEU A 89 14.67 -5.94 -19.68
CA LEU A 89 13.53 -6.86 -19.72
C LEU A 89 12.90 -6.97 -21.12
N SER A 90 12.96 -5.92 -21.95
CA SER A 90 12.47 -5.96 -23.33
C SER A 90 13.27 -6.91 -24.24
N LEU A 91 14.48 -7.31 -23.85
CA LEU A 91 15.29 -8.30 -24.56
C LEU A 91 14.92 -9.75 -24.19
N THR A 92 14.04 -9.93 -23.20
CA THR A 92 13.56 -11.25 -22.76
C THR A 92 12.20 -11.56 -23.39
N PRO A 93 11.77 -12.84 -23.47
CA PRO A 93 10.44 -13.21 -24.01
C PRO A 93 9.27 -12.85 -23.05
N LEU A 94 9.45 -11.84 -22.20
CA LEU A 94 8.45 -11.36 -21.25
C LEU A 94 7.48 -10.41 -21.96
N ARG A 95 6.19 -10.73 -21.89
CA ARG A 95 5.15 -9.85 -22.45
C ARG A 95 5.03 -8.55 -21.62
N PRO A 96 4.92 -7.36 -22.24
CA PRO A 96 4.73 -6.09 -21.52
C PRO A 96 3.52 -6.08 -20.58
N ALA A 97 2.42 -6.76 -20.98
CA ALA A 97 1.24 -6.91 -20.13
C ALA A 97 1.52 -7.74 -18.85
N ALA A 98 2.41 -8.73 -18.93
CA ALA A 98 2.82 -9.52 -17.76
C ALA A 98 3.73 -8.73 -16.83
N LEU A 99 4.56 -7.83 -17.38
CA LEU A 99 5.38 -6.90 -16.62
C LEU A 99 4.52 -5.92 -15.82
N LEU A 100 3.66 -5.15 -16.51
CA LEU A 100 2.78 -4.16 -15.87
C LEU A 100 1.78 -4.83 -14.92
N GLY A 101 1.18 -5.95 -15.33
CA GLY A 101 0.27 -6.71 -14.48
C GLY A 101 0.96 -7.25 -13.23
N GLY A 102 2.24 -7.65 -13.31
CA GLY A 102 3.00 -8.12 -12.16
C GLY A 102 3.29 -7.01 -11.15
N GLN A 103 3.65 -5.81 -11.63
CA GLN A 103 3.82 -4.64 -10.78
C GLN A 103 2.52 -4.21 -10.12
N LEU A 104 1.42 -4.17 -10.88
CA LEU A 104 0.09 -3.87 -10.36
C LEU A 104 -0.30 -4.85 -9.26
N LEU A 105 -0.17 -6.16 -9.53
CA LEU A 105 -0.58 -7.21 -8.59
C LEU A 105 0.27 -7.21 -7.32
N HIS A 106 1.58 -6.98 -7.45
CA HIS A 106 2.48 -6.84 -6.31
C HIS A 106 2.09 -5.65 -5.42
N ARG A 107 1.92 -4.46 -6.01
CA ARG A 107 1.60 -3.24 -5.27
C ARG A 107 0.21 -3.30 -4.65
N TYR A 108 -0.75 -3.88 -5.37
CA TYR A 108 -2.09 -4.16 -4.84
C TYR A 108 -2.04 -5.10 -3.64
N GLY A 109 -1.33 -6.23 -3.75
CA GLY A 109 -1.16 -7.16 -2.63
C GLY A 109 -0.50 -6.50 -1.41
N LEU A 110 0.48 -5.64 -1.66
CA LEU A 110 1.16 -4.88 -0.61
C LEU A 110 0.22 -3.91 0.12
N VAL A 111 -0.66 -3.23 -0.61
CA VAL A 111 -1.70 -2.38 -0.01
C VAL A 111 -2.65 -3.19 0.87
N LEU A 112 -3.07 -4.38 0.43
CA LEU A 112 -3.92 -5.26 1.24
C LEU A 112 -3.20 -5.71 2.53
N VAL A 113 -1.91 -6.02 2.44
CA VAL A 113 -1.09 -6.37 3.61
C VAL A 113 -0.98 -5.19 4.56
N GLN A 114 -0.71 -3.97 4.07
CA GLN A 114 -0.66 -2.76 4.90
C GLN A 114 -1.99 -2.50 5.61
N ALA A 115 -3.10 -2.54 4.88
CA ALA A 115 -4.43 -2.35 5.46
C ALA A 115 -4.74 -3.40 6.53
N SER A 116 -4.44 -4.68 6.23
CA SER A 116 -4.62 -5.77 7.19
C SER A 116 -3.78 -5.55 8.45
N LEU A 117 -2.53 -5.13 8.30
CA LEU A 117 -1.61 -4.88 9.41
C LEU A 117 -2.09 -3.72 10.29
N ILE A 118 -2.48 -2.59 9.69
CA ILE A 118 -2.97 -1.41 10.41
C ILE A 118 -4.26 -1.74 11.17
N LEU A 119 -5.21 -2.42 10.53
CA LEU A 119 -6.50 -2.78 11.14
C LEU A 119 -6.35 -3.84 12.26
N THR A 120 -5.49 -4.84 12.07
CA THR A 120 -5.24 -5.86 13.10
C THR A 120 -4.50 -5.25 14.29
N LEU A 121 -3.52 -4.39 14.08
CA LEU A 121 -2.83 -3.69 15.17
C LEU A 121 -3.76 -2.71 15.90
N GLY A 122 -4.54 -1.91 15.18
CA GLY A 122 -5.52 -0.99 15.79
C GLY A 122 -6.56 -1.71 16.63
N SER A 123 -7.04 -2.88 16.18
CA SER A 123 -8.02 -3.67 16.92
C SER A 123 -7.42 -4.45 18.09
N LEU A 124 -6.25 -5.09 17.93
CA LEU A 124 -5.65 -5.92 18.99
C LEU A 124 -4.93 -5.11 20.07
N ALA A 125 -4.19 -4.05 19.69
CA ALA A 125 -3.39 -3.28 20.64
C ALA A 125 -4.21 -2.18 21.34
N PHE A 126 -5.17 -1.57 20.63
CA PHE A 126 -5.93 -0.41 21.12
C PHE A 126 -7.45 -0.67 21.19
N GLY A 127 -7.89 -1.90 20.90
CA GLY A 127 -9.28 -2.30 21.03
C GLY A 127 -10.23 -1.60 20.06
N ALA A 128 -9.74 -1.02 18.96
CA ALA A 128 -10.58 -0.29 18.01
C ALA A 128 -11.68 -1.18 17.42
N ARG A 129 -12.92 -0.69 17.45
CA ARG A 129 -14.07 -1.39 16.89
C ARG A 129 -14.28 -0.93 15.46
N VAL A 130 -14.06 -1.82 14.52
CA VAL A 130 -14.43 -1.61 13.12
C VAL A 130 -15.92 -1.87 12.99
N GLY A 131 -16.71 -0.80 12.86
CA GLY A 131 -18.15 -0.89 12.58
C GLY A 131 -18.43 -1.40 11.15
N GLY A 132 -19.55 -2.09 10.97
CA GLY A 132 -20.03 -2.54 9.67
C GLY A 132 -19.55 -3.94 9.25
N ARG A 133 -19.72 -4.27 7.97
CA ARG A 133 -19.35 -5.59 7.42
C ARG A 133 -17.95 -5.54 6.84
N TRP A 134 -17.10 -6.50 7.21
CA TRP A 134 -15.74 -6.65 6.69
C TRP A 134 -15.67 -6.63 5.16
N ILE A 135 -16.68 -7.18 4.48
CA ILE A 135 -16.73 -7.19 3.01
C ILE A 135 -16.83 -5.79 2.40
N GLU A 136 -17.61 -4.89 3.01
CA GLU A 136 -17.78 -3.50 2.52
C GLU A 136 -16.48 -2.73 2.68
N LEU A 137 -15.81 -2.90 3.82
CA LEU A 137 -14.50 -2.33 4.09
C LEU A 137 -13.47 -2.77 3.03
N TRP A 138 -13.40 -4.07 2.71
CA TRP A 138 -12.46 -4.57 1.72
C TRP A 138 -12.79 -4.12 0.30
N ILE A 139 -14.08 -3.95 -0.04
CA ILE A 139 -14.49 -3.37 -1.33
C ILE A 139 -14.00 -1.92 -1.43
N VAL A 140 -14.20 -1.10 -0.39
CA VAL A 140 -13.75 0.30 -0.37
C VAL A 140 -12.23 0.38 -0.45
N ILE A 141 -11.51 -0.43 0.32
CA ILE A 141 -10.05 -0.52 0.27
C ILE A 141 -9.56 -0.91 -1.12
N THR A 142 -10.19 -1.91 -1.74
CA THR A 142 -9.85 -2.35 -3.09
C THR A 142 -10.08 -1.25 -4.12
N GLY A 143 -11.24 -0.59 -4.07
CA GLY A 143 -11.58 0.52 -4.96
C GLY A 143 -10.61 1.71 -4.80
N GLY A 144 -10.31 2.08 -3.56
CA GLY A 144 -9.34 3.13 -3.24
C GLY A 144 -7.92 2.77 -3.71
N ALA A 145 -7.48 1.54 -3.46
CA ALA A 145 -6.19 1.03 -3.90
C ALA A 145 -6.03 1.09 -5.41
N LEU A 146 -7.04 0.63 -6.18
CA LEU A 146 -7.02 0.68 -7.64
C LEU A 146 -7.04 2.11 -8.15
N CYS A 147 -7.76 3.02 -7.51
CA CYS A 147 -7.77 4.44 -7.83
C CYS A 147 -6.36 5.05 -7.65
N PHE A 148 -5.77 4.89 -6.47
CA PHE A 148 -4.44 5.44 -6.18
C PHE A 148 -3.34 4.81 -7.04
N LEU A 149 -3.41 3.49 -7.29
CA LEU A 149 -2.48 2.82 -8.22
C LEU A 149 -2.61 3.37 -9.64
N SER A 150 -3.83 3.59 -10.12
CA SER A 150 -4.07 4.18 -11.44
C SER A 150 -3.46 5.58 -11.54
N LEU A 151 -3.62 6.40 -10.50
CA LEU A 151 -2.98 7.73 -10.42
C LEU A 151 -1.45 7.62 -10.38
N GLY A 152 -0.89 6.70 -9.60
CA GLY A 152 0.55 6.49 -9.54
C GLY A 152 1.15 6.05 -10.87
N PHE A 153 0.48 5.13 -11.60
CA PHE A 153 0.90 4.72 -12.93
C PHE A 153 0.74 5.82 -13.97
N LEU A 154 -0.31 6.64 -13.87
CA LEU A 154 -0.49 7.82 -14.72
C LEU A 154 0.69 8.79 -14.54
N LEU A 155 1.04 9.12 -13.30
CA LEU A 155 2.18 9.98 -12.99
C LEU A 155 3.50 9.38 -13.48
N ALA A 156 3.71 8.08 -13.26
CA ALA A 156 4.88 7.36 -13.76
C ALA A 156 5.03 7.46 -15.28
N GLY A 157 3.92 7.43 -16.02
CA GLY A 157 3.91 7.58 -17.48
C GLY A 157 4.18 9.02 -17.95
N MET A 158 3.84 10.03 -17.15
CA MET A 158 4.01 11.45 -17.49
C MET A 158 5.45 11.94 -17.27
N VAL A 159 6.19 11.34 -16.33
CA VAL A 159 7.57 11.74 -16.05
C VAL A 159 8.46 11.44 -17.26
N ARG A 160 8.93 12.50 -17.93
CA ARG A 160 9.99 12.42 -18.95
C ARG A 160 11.34 12.49 -18.25
N SER A 161 11.98 11.33 -18.07
CA SER A 161 13.41 11.19 -17.79
C SER A 161 14.18 11.10 -19.11
#